data_AF-A0A2E5YRE1-F1
#
_entry.id   AF-A0A2E5YRE1-F1
#
_cell.length_a   1.000
_cell.length_b   1.000
_cell.length_c   1.000
_cell.angle_alpha   90.00
_cell.angle_beta   90.00
_cell.angle_gamma   90.00
#
_symmetry.space_group_name_H-M   'P 1'
#
loop_
_entity.id
_entity.type
_entity.pdbx_description
1 polymer ?
#
loop_
_entity_poly.entity_id
_entity_poly.type
_entity_poly.pdbx_seq_one_letter_code
_entity_poly.pdbx_strand_id
1 'polypeptide(L)'
;MIEYLGKRRGEMVHMEPIGELSKVEFIIPARGLIGARTSLLTLTQGEAVLSHVFEDWRADGGVIPRRTNGVLVSDRSGGTMPYALFGLLDRGQFFVPPGTQVYEGMIVGENNKDSDLAVNVCREKKLSNMRAAGRDENVKLPPALVMSLEECLEYVEDDELLEVTPTQLRLRKRSLTELERKRDAKRVQSTNS
;
A
#
# COMPACT_ATOMS: atom_id res chain seq x y z
N MET A 1 2.84 7.27 19.72
CA MET A 1 2.29 8.52 19.13
C MET A 1 3.39 9.53 18.80
N ILE A 2 4.16 10.00 19.78
CA ILE A 2 5.16 11.07 19.60
C ILE A 2 6.22 10.69 18.55
N GLU A 3 6.82 9.50 18.66
CA GLU A 3 7.80 9.01 17.68
C GLU A 3 7.21 8.91 16.26
N TYR A 4 5.96 8.46 16.15
CA TYR A 4 5.26 8.31 14.87
C TYR A 4 5.07 9.65 14.17
N LEU A 5 4.62 10.68 14.90
CA LEU A 5 4.48 12.03 14.36
C LEU A 5 5.85 12.68 14.08
N GLY A 6 6.85 12.42 14.91
CA GLY A 6 8.23 12.88 14.69
C GLY A 6 8.82 12.36 13.36
N LYS A 7 8.59 11.09 13.02
CA LYS A 7 9.01 10.52 11.71
C LYS A 7 8.35 11.22 10.51
N ARG A 8 7.19 11.84 10.72
CA ARG A 8 6.42 12.61 9.72
C ARG A 8 6.70 14.12 9.78
N ARG A 9 7.83 14.51 10.39
CA ARG A 9 8.25 15.91 10.58
C ARG A 9 7.30 16.72 11.45
N GLY A 10 6.60 16.04 12.37
CA GLY A 10 5.83 16.70 13.42
C GLY A 10 6.76 17.24 14.49
N GLU A 11 6.70 18.55 14.73
CA GLU A 11 7.37 19.23 15.84
C GLU A 11 6.37 19.42 16.97
N MET A 12 6.66 18.87 18.14
CA MET A 12 5.81 19.06 19.32
C MET A 12 6.02 20.47 19.86
N VAL A 13 4.94 21.25 19.92
CA VAL A 13 4.97 22.63 20.43
C VAL A 13 4.45 22.74 21.84
N HIS A 14 3.52 21.86 22.21
CA HIS A 14 2.93 21.86 23.54
C HIS A 14 2.54 20.44 23.97
N MET A 15 2.67 20.17 25.26
CA MET A 15 2.21 18.94 25.88
C MET A 15 1.72 19.26 27.29
N GLU A 16 0.46 18.94 27.55
CA GLU A 16 -0.17 19.13 28.86
C GLU A 16 -0.90 17.85 29.30
N PRO A 17 -0.72 17.40 30.55
CA PRO A 17 -1.53 16.33 31.11
C PRO A 17 -2.94 16.84 31.45
N ILE A 18 -3.97 16.10 31.04
CA ILE A 18 -5.38 16.36 31.34
C ILE A 18 -5.98 15.10 31.97
N GLY A 19 -5.90 15.01 33.30
CA GLY A 19 -6.34 13.84 34.05
C GLY A 19 -5.56 12.59 33.66
N GLU A 20 -6.25 11.58 33.14
CA GLU A 20 -5.64 10.33 32.64
C GLU A 20 -5.14 10.45 31.19
N LEU A 21 -5.49 11.52 30.48
CA LEU A 21 -5.09 11.78 29.10
C LEU A 21 -3.96 12.81 29.05
N SER A 22 -3.29 12.92 27.91
CA SER A 22 -2.36 14.02 27.62
C SER A 22 -2.78 14.69 26.32
N LYS A 23 -2.98 16.00 26.37
CA LYS A 23 -3.17 16.81 25.16
C LYS A 23 -1.79 17.19 24.63
N VAL A 24 -1.57 16.88 23.36
CA VAL A 24 -0.29 17.12 22.68
C VAL A 24 -0.56 17.89 21.40
N GLU A 25 0.13 19.00 21.21
CA GLU A 25 0.02 19.86 20.04
C GLU A 25 1.28 19.75 19.20
N PHE A 26 1.09 19.56 17.89
CA PHE A 26 2.15 19.43 16.91
C PHE A 26 1.95 20.41 15.76
N ILE A 27 3.05 20.97 15.28
CA ILE A 27 3.11 21.54 13.94
C ILE A 27 3.62 20.43 13.02
N ILE A 28 2.84 20.07 12.01
CA ILE A 28 3.15 19.00 11.07
C ILE A 28 2.86 19.45 9.64
N PRO A 29 3.72 19.18 8.65
CA PRO A 29 3.38 19.47 7.25
C PRO A 29 2.13 18.68 6.84
N ALA A 30 1.25 19.30 6.04
CA ALA A 30 0.01 18.66 5.59
C ALA A 30 0.25 17.27 4.96
N ARG A 31 1.35 17.12 4.22
CA ARG A 31 1.80 15.84 3.62
C ARG A 31 2.05 14.75 4.67
N GLY A 32 2.58 15.14 5.83
CA GLY A 32 2.84 14.25 6.96
C GLY A 32 1.59 13.89 7.75
N LEU A 33 0.48 14.57 7.53
CA LEU A 33 -0.80 14.25 8.15
C LEU A 33 -1.62 13.22 7.35
N ILE A 34 -1.37 13.09 6.04
CA ILE A 34 -2.07 12.13 5.17
C ILE A 34 -1.89 10.72 5.73
N GLY A 35 -3.02 10.03 6.00
CA GLY A 35 -3.10 8.69 6.59
C GLY A 35 -2.62 8.55 8.06
N ALA A 36 -2.03 9.59 8.65
CA ALA A 36 -1.65 9.62 10.06
C ALA A 36 -2.84 9.40 10.99
N ARG A 37 -4.04 9.87 10.60
CA ARG A 37 -5.28 9.67 11.37
C ARG A 37 -5.57 8.19 11.62
N THR A 38 -5.55 7.36 10.58
CA THR A 38 -5.87 5.93 10.68
C THR A 38 -4.84 5.21 11.54
N SER A 39 -3.55 5.45 11.29
CA SER A 39 -2.49 4.85 12.10
C SER A 39 -2.54 5.28 13.57
N LEU A 40 -2.87 6.54 13.86
CA LEU A 40 -3.01 7.02 15.23
C LEU A 40 -4.16 6.32 15.95
N LEU A 41 -5.32 6.18 15.32
CA LEU A 41 -6.45 5.44 15.88
C LEU A 41 -6.06 3.98 16.16
N THR A 42 -5.31 3.34 15.27
CA THR A 42 -4.80 1.97 15.49
C THR A 42 -3.81 1.92 16.66
N LEU A 43 -2.85 2.84 16.73
CA LEU A 43 -1.83 2.89 17.78
C LEU A 43 -2.42 3.15 19.17
N THR A 44 -3.53 3.86 19.25
CA THR A 44 -4.22 4.18 20.51
C THR A 44 -5.47 3.34 20.75
N GLN A 45 -5.67 2.26 19.98
CA GLN A 45 -6.83 1.37 20.10
C GLN A 45 -8.19 2.12 20.07
N GLY A 46 -8.26 3.22 19.31
CA GLY A 46 -9.46 4.05 19.16
C GLY A 46 -9.67 5.14 20.21
N GLU A 47 -8.80 5.27 21.21
CA GLU A 47 -8.98 6.25 22.30
C GLU A 47 -8.49 7.67 21.95
N ALA A 48 -7.63 7.83 20.94
CA ALA A 48 -7.11 9.14 20.57
C ALA A 48 -8.15 9.99 19.84
N VAL A 49 -8.23 11.25 20.26
CA VAL A 49 -8.93 12.31 19.54
C VAL A 49 -7.92 13.14 18.76
N LEU A 50 -8.01 13.12 17.44
CA LEU A 50 -7.18 13.93 16.55
C LEU A 50 -8.00 15.08 15.96
N SER A 51 -7.51 16.30 16.11
CA SER A 51 -8.00 17.48 15.40
C SER A 51 -6.81 18.19 14.75
N HIS A 52 -7.04 18.83 13.61
CA HIS A 52 -6.02 19.61 12.93
C HIS A 52 -6.67 20.84 12.29
N VAL A 53 -5.91 21.92 12.23
CA VAL A 53 -6.27 23.15 11.53
C VAL A 53 -5.06 23.61 10.74
N PHE A 54 -5.29 24.30 9.63
CA PHE A 54 -4.22 24.94 8.88
C PHE A 54 -3.64 26.10 9.70
N GLU A 55 -2.32 26.09 9.91
CA GLU A 55 -1.59 27.14 10.64
C GLU A 55 -1.04 28.18 9.66
N ASP A 56 -0.05 27.80 8.86
CA ASP A 56 0.66 28.69 7.95
C ASP A 56 1.31 27.95 6.77
N TRP A 57 1.83 28.72 5.82
CA TRP A 57 2.69 28.22 4.75
C TRP A 57 4.15 28.38 5.19
N ARG A 58 4.93 27.29 5.11
CA ARG A 58 6.37 27.27 5.42
C ARG A 58 7.17 26.65 4.28
N ALA A 59 8.48 26.84 4.32
CA ALA A 59 9.39 26.09 3.48
C ALA A 59 9.24 24.59 3.74
N ASP A 60 9.54 23.77 2.74
CA ASP A 60 9.39 22.32 2.84
C ASP A 60 10.21 21.75 4.01
N GLY A 61 9.54 21.12 4.97
CA GLY A 61 10.12 20.45 6.14
C GLY A 61 10.93 19.19 5.82
N GLY A 62 11.12 18.89 4.52
CA GLY A 62 12.00 17.84 4.03
C GLY A 62 11.27 16.54 3.71
N VAL A 63 12.05 15.53 3.31
CA VAL A 63 11.53 14.25 2.85
C VAL A 63 10.82 13.53 3.99
N ILE A 64 9.59 13.10 3.72
CA ILE A 64 8.78 12.23 4.58
C ILE A 64 9.08 10.79 4.17
N PRO A 65 9.26 9.87 5.12
CA PRO A 65 9.57 8.48 4.81
C PRO A 65 8.54 7.90 3.84
N ARG A 66 9.04 7.40 2.72
CA ARG A 66 8.28 6.64 1.73
C ARG A 66 8.19 5.19 2.15
N ARG A 67 7.38 4.39 1.43
CA ARG A 67 7.35 2.96 1.71
C ARG A 67 8.71 2.33 1.40
N THR A 68 9.12 1.37 2.20
CA THR A 68 10.36 0.59 1.98
C THR A 68 10.14 -0.58 1.01
N ASN A 69 8.91 -1.05 0.92
CA ASN A 69 8.55 -2.25 0.19
C ASN A 69 8.15 -1.91 -1.25
N GLY A 70 8.51 -2.80 -2.18
CA GLY A 70 8.01 -2.77 -3.55
C GLY A 70 6.60 -3.33 -3.64
N VAL A 71 6.04 -3.31 -4.85
CA VAL A 71 4.68 -3.81 -5.10
C VAL A 71 4.65 -5.06 -5.96
N LEU A 72 3.64 -5.90 -5.71
CA LEU A 72 3.26 -7.00 -6.59
C LEU A 72 2.34 -6.43 -7.68
N VAL A 73 2.75 -6.53 -8.94
CA VAL A 73 2.03 -5.96 -10.08
C VAL A 73 1.52 -7.08 -10.98
N SER A 74 0.24 -7.05 -11.35
CA SER A 74 -0.33 -8.03 -12.27
C SER A 74 0.33 -7.93 -13.65
N ASP A 75 0.79 -9.07 -14.20
CA ASP A 75 1.40 -9.15 -15.52
C ASP A 75 0.39 -9.22 -16.67
N ARG A 76 -0.90 -9.47 -16.35
CA ARG A 76 -1.97 -9.66 -17.33
C ARG A 76 -3.33 -9.33 -16.73
N SER A 77 -4.34 -9.33 -17.60
CA SER A 77 -5.75 -9.20 -17.21
C SER A 77 -6.42 -10.55 -17.01
N GLY A 78 -7.32 -10.64 -16.03
CA GLY A 78 -8.07 -11.85 -15.72
C GLY A 78 -8.60 -11.87 -14.28
N GLY A 79 -9.30 -12.94 -13.91
CA GLY A 79 -9.72 -13.17 -12.52
C GLY A 79 -8.58 -13.74 -11.67
N THR A 80 -8.44 -13.29 -10.42
CA THR A 80 -7.45 -13.86 -9.49
C THR A 80 -7.83 -15.28 -9.11
N MET A 81 -6.89 -16.21 -9.22
CA MET A 81 -7.11 -17.62 -8.94
C MET A 81 -6.55 -17.98 -7.55
N PRO A 82 -7.29 -18.70 -6.68
CA PRO A 82 -6.78 -19.08 -5.35
C PRO A 82 -5.44 -19.81 -5.41
N TYR A 83 -5.26 -20.69 -6.39
CA TYR A 83 -4.01 -21.43 -6.62
C TYR A 83 -2.83 -20.52 -6.94
N ALA A 84 -3.05 -19.47 -7.75
CA ALA A 84 -2.01 -18.52 -8.11
C ALA A 84 -1.60 -17.68 -6.89
N LEU A 85 -2.57 -17.14 -6.15
CA LEU A 85 -2.34 -16.35 -4.94
C LEU A 85 -1.59 -17.17 -3.89
N PHE A 86 -1.99 -18.43 -3.66
CA PHE A 86 -1.32 -19.30 -2.69
C PHE A 86 0.15 -19.54 -3.01
N GLY A 87 0.45 -19.79 -4.29
CA GLY A 87 1.82 -20.00 -4.75
C GLY A 87 2.69 -18.73 -4.75
N LEU A 88 2.14 -17.58 -4.36
CA LEU A 88 2.83 -16.30 -4.29
C LEU A 88 2.79 -15.69 -2.87
N LEU A 89 2.25 -16.40 -1.87
CA LEU A 89 2.21 -15.91 -0.48
C LEU A 89 3.61 -15.71 0.13
N ASP A 90 4.62 -16.42 -0.37
CA ASP A 90 6.03 -16.20 0.00
C ASP A 90 6.57 -14.86 -0.51
N ARG A 91 5.91 -14.26 -1.51
CA ARG A 91 6.31 -12.99 -2.13
C ARG A 91 5.73 -11.77 -1.42
N GLY A 92 4.62 -11.92 -0.70
CA GLY A 92 4.10 -10.84 0.13
C GLY A 92 2.61 -10.93 0.40
N GLN A 93 2.02 -9.78 0.71
CA GLN A 93 0.63 -9.67 1.15
C GLN A 93 -0.25 -9.12 0.02
N PHE A 94 -1.38 -9.77 -0.24
CA PHE A 94 -2.29 -9.36 -1.31
C PHE A 94 -3.33 -8.33 -0.83
N PHE A 95 -3.64 -7.37 -1.71
CA PHE A 95 -4.72 -6.40 -1.55
C PHE A 95 -6.04 -6.88 -2.16
N VAL A 96 -5.96 -7.92 -3.00
CA VAL A 96 -7.09 -8.46 -3.72
C VAL A 96 -7.45 -9.87 -3.24
N PRO A 97 -8.73 -10.17 -2.95
CA PRO A 97 -9.16 -11.53 -2.69
C PRO A 97 -9.21 -12.36 -3.99
N PRO A 98 -9.34 -13.70 -3.89
CA PRO A 98 -9.62 -14.55 -5.05
C PRO A 98 -10.91 -14.15 -5.76
N GLY A 99 -10.95 -14.33 -7.09
CA GLY A 99 -12.08 -13.96 -7.94
C GLY A 99 -12.12 -12.48 -8.33
N THR A 100 -11.19 -11.66 -7.85
CA THR A 100 -11.09 -10.24 -8.21
C THR A 100 -10.64 -10.11 -9.66
N GLN A 101 -11.34 -9.29 -10.45
CA GLN A 101 -10.90 -8.97 -11.80
C GLN A 101 -9.74 -7.98 -11.75
N VAL A 102 -8.60 -8.36 -12.31
CA VAL A 102 -7.39 -7.54 -12.41
C VAL A 102 -7.03 -7.25 -13.86
N TYR A 103 -6.18 -6.25 -14.06
CA TYR A 103 -5.62 -5.88 -15.35
C TYR A 103 -4.09 -5.72 -15.29
N GLU A 104 -3.41 -5.82 -16.43
CA GLU A 104 -1.96 -5.62 -16.51
C GLU A 104 -1.56 -4.26 -15.93
N GLY A 105 -0.58 -4.26 -15.01
CA GLY A 105 -0.10 -3.04 -14.34
C GLY A 105 -0.91 -2.63 -13.12
N MET A 106 -2.00 -3.33 -12.79
CA MET A 106 -2.68 -3.18 -11.50
C MET A 106 -1.79 -3.71 -10.38
N ILE A 107 -1.68 -2.97 -9.28
CA ILE A 107 -1.00 -3.40 -8.06
C ILE A 107 -1.97 -4.29 -7.28
N VAL A 108 -1.53 -5.52 -7.03
CA VAL A 108 -2.36 -6.58 -6.42
C VAL A 108 -1.89 -6.92 -5.00
N GLY A 109 -0.77 -6.38 -4.56
CA GLY A 109 -0.23 -6.60 -3.22
C GLY A 109 1.07 -5.86 -2.96
N GLU A 110 1.55 -6.00 -1.73
CA GLU A 110 2.86 -5.55 -1.28
C GLU A 110 3.87 -6.69 -1.41
N ASN A 111 5.08 -6.37 -1.87
CA ASN A 111 6.19 -7.31 -1.92
C ASN A 111 6.95 -7.30 -0.58
N ASN A 112 7.45 -8.46 -0.15
CA ASN A 112 8.33 -8.60 1.01
C ASN A 112 9.73 -7.97 0.80
N LYS A 113 10.03 -7.57 -0.45
CA LYS A 113 11.28 -6.91 -0.85
C LYS A 113 10.99 -5.49 -1.31
N ASP A 114 12.03 -4.67 -1.39
CA ASP A 114 12.04 -3.28 -1.87
C ASP A 114 11.78 -3.13 -3.38
N SER A 115 11.94 -4.20 -4.15
CA SER A 115 11.78 -4.19 -5.62
C SER A 115 10.36 -4.55 -6.04
N ASP A 116 9.88 -3.92 -7.10
CA ASP A 116 8.62 -4.30 -7.72
C ASP A 116 8.73 -5.66 -8.42
N LEU A 117 7.68 -6.47 -8.33
CA LEU A 117 7.62 -7.80 -8.92
C LEU A 117 6.36 -7.96 -9.78
N ALA A 118 6.56 -8.22 -11.07
CA ALA A 118 5.47 -8.65 -11.95
C ALA A 118 5.07 -10.09 -11.63
N VAL A 119 3.79 -10.33 -11.39
CA VAL A 119 3.24 -11.62 -10.98
C VAL A 119 2.01 -12.00 -11.81
N ASN A 120 1.88 -13.28 -12.12
CA ASN A 120 0.69 -13.83 -12.75
C ASN A 120 -0.27 -14.38 -11.69
N VAL A 121 -1.26 -13.56 -11.30
CA VAL A 121 -2.30 -13.91 -10.34
C VAL A 121 -3.51 -14.62 -10.97
N CYS A 122 -3.55 -14.74 -12.30
CA CYS A 122 -4.61 -15.40 -13.06
C CYS A 122 -4.27 -16.85 -13.43
N ARG A 123 -3.15 -17.38 -12.93
CA ARG A 123 -2.65 -18.70 -13.30
C ARG A 123 -3.58 -19.81 -12.82
N GLU A 124 -4.14 -20.54 -13.77
CA GLU A 124 -4.92 -21.75 -13.50
C GLU A 124 -4.03 -22.91 -13.04
N LYS A 125 -4.62 -23.81 -12.25
CA LYS A 125 -3.98 -25.06 -11.86
C LYS A 125 -3.92 -25.96 -13.09
N LYS A 126 -2.72 -26.34 -13.54
CA LYS A 126 -2.58 -27.34 -14.61
C LYS A 126 -3.12 -28.68 -14.11
N LEU A 127 -4.20 -29.16 -14.72
CA LEU A 127 -4.71 -30.53 -14.57
C LEU A 127 -3.76 -31.49 -15.30
N SER A 128 -2.54 -31.69 -14.80
CA SER A 128 -1.76 -32.87 -15.20
C SER A 128 -2.34 -34.05 -14.44
N ASN A 129 -2.72 -35.11 -15.17
CA ASN A 129 -3.29 -36.38 -14.70
C ASN A 129 -2.52 -36.99 -13.50
N MET A 130 -2.73 -36.44 -12.31
CA MET A 130 -2.15 -36.95 -11.08
C MET A 130 -3.25 -37.70 -10.36
N ARG A 131 -3.22 -39.03 -10.54
CA ARG A 131 -3.86 -40.01 -9.65
C ARG A 131 -3.53 -39.64 -8.21
N ALA A 132 -4.43 -38.93 -7.54
CA ALA A 132 -4.43 -38.77 -6.09
C ALA A 132 -5.89 -38.63 -5.67
N ALA A 133 -6.41 -39.70 -5.10
CA ALA A 133 -7.69 -39.74 -4.46
C ALA A 133 -7.80 -38.63 -3.39
N GLY A 134 -8.91 -37.88 -3.41
CA GLY A 134 -9.54 -37.40 -2.19
C GLY A 134 -8.89 -36.27 -1.37
N ARG A 135 -8.22 -35.28 -1.99
CA ARG A 135 -8.00 -33.97 -1.34
C ARG A 135 -8.15 -32.83 -2.35
N ASP A 136 -9.35 -32.28 -2.45
CA ASP A 136 -9.46 -30.84 -2.64
C ASP A 136 -8.78 -30.21 -1.42
N GLU A 137 -7.49 -29.91 -1.53
CA GLU A 137 -6.84 -29.08 -0.53
C GLU A 137 -7.54 -27.72 -0.59
N ASN A 138 -8.43 -27.49 0.38
CA ASN A 138 -8.97 -26.16 0.64
C ASN A 138 -7.78 -25.24 0.90
N VAL A 139 -7.37 -24.54 -0.16
CA VAL A 139 -6.27 -23.58 -0.13
C VAL A 139 -6.65 -22.47 0.84
N LYS A 140 -6.07 -22.50 2.05
CA LYS A 140 -6.29 -21.46 3.04
C LYS A 140 -5.45 -20.24 2.66
N LEU A 141 -6.13 -19.18 2.23
CA LEU A 141 -5.51 -17.90 1.95
C LEU A 141 -5.68 -16.98 3.17
N PRO A 142 -4.65 -16.20 3.53
CA PRO A 142 -4.84 -15.09 4.45
C PRO A 142 -5.84 -14.09 3.84
N PRO A 143 -6.60 -13.37 4.68
CA PRO A 143 -7.48 -12.31 4.18
C PRO A 143 -6.66 -11.25 3.44
N ALA A 144 -7.23 -10.71 2.36
CA ALA A 144 -6.63 -9.60 1.65
C ALA A 144 -6.60 -8.34 2.53
N LEU A 145 -5.52 -7.57 2.44
CA LEU A 145 -5.43 -6.29 3.11
C LEU A 145 -6.27 -5.26 2.35
N VAL A 146 -7.37 -4.82 2.96
CA VAL A 146 -8.25 -3.80 2.38
C VAL A 146 -7.86 -2.44 2.96
N MET A 147 -7.40 -1.55 2.08
CA MET A 147 -7.01 -0.19 2.44
C MET A 147 -8.17 0.79 2.21
N SER A 148 -8.29 1.76 3.11
CA SER A 148 -9.10 2.96 2.97
C SER A 148 -8.55 3.89 1.88
N LEU A 149 -9.30 4.94 1.53
CA LEU A 149 -8.87 5.95 0.55
C LEU A 149 -7.61 6.66 1.05
N GLU A 150 -7.58 7.01 2.33
CA GLU A 150 -6.48 7.72 2.97
C GLU A 150 -5.22 6.85 3.01
N GLU A 151 -5.35 5.56 3.33
CA GLU A 151 -4.24 4.61 3.28
C GLU A 151 -3.73 4.43 1.85
N CYS A 152 -4.62 4.31 0.86
CA CYS A 152 -4.23 4.23 -0.54
C CYS A 152 -3.45 5.48 -1.01
N LEU A 153 -3.88 6.67 -0.58
CA LEU A 153 -3.23 7.93 -0.93
C LEU A 153 -1.86 8.09 -0.25
N GLU A 154 -1.71 7.56 0.96
CA GLU A 154 -0.41 7.48 1.62
C GLU A 154 0.52 6.45 0.95
N TYR A 155 -0.05 5.34 0.47
CA TYR A 155 0.70 4.21 -0.09
C TYR A 155 1.27 4.46 -1.49
N VAL A 156 0.60 5.29 -2.29
CA VAL A 156 0.95 5.52 -3.71
C VAL A 156 2.30 6.24 -3.84
N GLU A 157 3.13 5.73 -4.74
CA GLU A 157 4.42 6.36 -5.09
C GLU A 157 4.34 7.17 -6.41
N ASP A 158 5.41 7.91 -6.74
CA ASP A 158 5.42 8.86 -7.87
C ASP A 158 5.11 8.22 -9.23
N ASP A 159 5.47 6.95 -9.42
CA ASP A 159 5.22 6.18 -10.64
C ASP A 159 3.90 5.40 -10.60
N GLU A 160 3.03 5.70 -9.64
CA GLU A 160 1.78 5.02 -9.36
C GLU A 160 0.59 5.96 -9.34
N LEU A 161 -0.60 5.37 -9.43
CA LEU A 161 -1.87 6.08 -9.42
C LEU A 161 -2.89 5.28 -8.60
N LEU A 162 -3.74 6.01 -7.89
CA LEU A 162 -4.95 5.48 -7.29
C LEU A 162 -6.12 5.70 -8.25
N GLU A 163 -6.67 4.62 -8.76
CA GLU A 163 -7.92 4.61 -9.51
C GLU A 163 -9.09 4.56 -8.53
N VAL A 164 -9.93 5.58 -8.56
CA VAL A 164 -11.09 5.72 -7.68
C VAL A 164 -12.36 5.57 -8.50
N THR A 165 -13.23 4.67 -8.06
CA THR A 165 -14.60 4.52 -8.56
C THR A 165 -15.56 4.54 -7.38
N PRO A 166 -16.88 4.77 -7.58
CA PRO A 166 -17.84 4.81 -6.48
C PRO A 166 -17.89 3.54 -5.61
N THR A 167 -17.46 2.40 -6.17
CA THR A 167 -17.54 1.09 -5.50
C THR A 167 -16.19 0.46 -5.20
N GLN A 168 -15.11 0.95 -5.81
CA GLN A 168 -13.78 0.31 -5.74
C GLN A 168 -12.65 1.33 -5.76
N LEU A 169 -11.62 1.02 -4.97
CA LEU A 169 -10.31 1.66 -4.99
C LEU A 169 -9.30 0.66 -5.56
N ARG A 170 -8.47 1.08 -6.52
CA ARG A 170 -7.44 0.23 -7.11
C ARG A 170 -6.13 0.98 -7.23
N LEU A 171 -5.05 0.36 -6.77
CA LEU A 171 -3.69 0.84 -7.00
C LEU A 171 -3.19 0.32 -8.35
N ARG A 172 -2.48 1.15 -9.10
CA ARG A 172 -1.86 0.75 -10.37
C ARG A 172 -0.57 1.51 -10.62
N LYS A 173 0.28 0.94 -11.47
CA LYS A 173 1.39 1.68 -12.07
C LYS A 173 0.86 2.71 -13.07
N ARG A 174 1.58 3.83 -13.21
CA ARG A 174 1.33 4.83 -14.25
C ARG A 174 1.47 4.20 -15.63
N SER A 175 2.62 3.54 -15.84
CA SER A 175 2.90 2.73 -17.03
C SER A 175 2.46 1.29 -16.78
N LEU A 176 1.46 0.85 -17.55
CA LEU A 176 0.79 -0.44 -17.32
C LEU A 176 1.69 -1.62 -17.70
N THR A 177 2.38 -1.52 -18.83
CA THR A 177 3.18 -2.63 -19.33
C THR A 177 4.56 -2.65 -18.67
N GLU A 178 5.10 -3.85 -18.45
CA GLU A 178 6.43 -4.00 -17.88
C GLU A 178 7.51 -3.39 -18.80
N LEU A 179 7.30 -3.45 -20.12
CA LEU A 179 8.20 -2.88 -21.11
C LEU A 179 8.27 -1.35 -21.00
N GLU A 180 7.13 -0.67 -20.84
CA GLU A 180 7.09 0.78 -20.65
C GLU A 180 7.75 1.17 -19.33
N ARG A 181 7.48 0.46 -18.23
CA ARG A 181 8.15 0.72 -16.94
C ARG A 181 9.67 0.63 -17.04
N LYS A 182 10.20 -0.40 -17.74
CA LYS A 182 11.64 -0.53 -17.98
C LYS A 182 12.21 0.60 -18.84
N ARG A 183 11.43 1.14 -19.78
CA ARG A 183 11.83 2.29 -20.60
C ARG A 183 11.85 3.58 -19.79
N ASP A 184 10.84 3.79 -18.95
CA ASP A 184 10.72 4.98 -18.10
C ASP A 184 11.83 5.01 -17.04
N ALA A 185 12.13 3.87 -16.41
CA ALA A 185 13.24 3.74 -15.47
C ALA A 185 14.59 4.12 -16.11
N LYS A 186 14.84 3.72 -17.36
CA LYS A 186 16.05 4.11 -18.11
C LYS A 186 16.09 5.60 -18.43
N ARG A 187 14.96 6.21 -18.79
CA ARG A 187 14.88 7.65 -19.07
C ARG A 187 15.21 8.49 -17.83
N VAL A 188 14.66 8.13 -16.68
CA VAL A 188 14.94 8.82 -15.41
C VAL A 188 16.43 8.74 -15.05
N GLN A 189 17.07 7.57 -15.26
CA GLN A 189 18.52 7.42 -15.04
C GLN A 189 19.36 8.30 -15.98
N SER A 190 18.98 8.43 -17.25
CA SER A 190 19.71 9.27 -18.21
C SER A 190 19.56 10.77 -17.97
N THR A 191 18.47 11.22 -17.33
CA THR A 191 18.26 12.64 -17.01
C THR A 191 19.01 13.07 -15.75
N ASN A 192 19.33 12.12 -14.87
CA ASN A 192 20.08 12.36 -13.63
C ASN A 192 21.59 12.11 -13.76
N SER A 193 22.09 11.78 -14.96
CA SER A 193 23.50 11.59 -15.29
C SER A 193 24.00 12.77 -16.13
#